data_AF-A0A3S1YLE6-F1
#
_entry.id   AF-A0A3S1YLE6-F1
#
_cell.length_a   1.000
_cell.length_b   1.000
_cell.length_c   1.000
_cell.angle_alpha   90.00
_cell.angle_beta   90.00
_cell.angle_gamma   90.00
#
_symmetry.space_group_name_H-M   'P 1'
#
loop_
_entity.id
_entity.type
_entity.pdbx_description
1 polymer ?
#
loop_
_entity_poly.entity_id
_entity_poly.type
_entity_poly.pdbx_seq_one_letter_code
_entity_poly.pdbx_strand_id
1 'polypeptide(L)'
;MLTKSPAPQNPLDRLTGAGLAWGVGTYARLAAPIGAAAFALYILFSAFTAWVMPDANWDMLPYLAIAEEGTYPDAQALHDYAYNTVKSGVSAGDYKALTDDGGGFRSHMAENAADFHSLLGMYRIKFLYAEILSTMSAVMSPVEAMRLVSVFSVLLFGAIALMWLRSEGALALAPVVGAVLIMADFGDAARASTPDLLTSALLLGGLYAYVRGREVATAILLFLAFMVRPDNIVFLAVFAVLLVAFRQRAWGALAGFAASFVAYFAISHWAHHPGWWPHLWFSSIEQHYNMDGFEPPFSIVAYLRAFATSLLRAVSLNSWVGVSVLALAGWFAADRAGFRLDRRAGILFAALVLGALAKFTVF
;
A
#
# COMPACT_ATOMS: atom_id res chain seq x y z
N MET A 1 -2.30 -43.91 -11.61
CA MET A 1 -2.20 -44.54 -12.95
C MET A 1 -3.56 -44.43 -13.60
N LEU A 2 -3.75 -43.45 -14.48
CA LEU A 2 -4.98 -43.31 -15.28
C LEU A 2 -4.56 -43.53 -16.74
N THR A 3 -5.05 -44.60 -17.35
CA THR A 3 -4.74 -44.99 -18.73
C THR A 3 -5.52 -44.11 -19.72
N LYS A 4 -4.80 -43.54 -20.69
CA LYS A 4 -5.38 -42.80 -21.83
C LYS A 4 -6.37 -43.68 -22.60
N SER A 5 -7.52 -43.11 -22.96
CA SER A 5 -8.48 -43.68 -23.91
C SER A 5 -7.83 -44.01 -25.26
N PRO A 6 -8.40 -44.94 -26.05
CA PRO A 6 -7.81 -45.40 -27.31
C PRO A 6 -7.61 -44.26 -28.32
N ALA A 7 -6.62 -44.42 -29.18
CA ALA A 7 -6.29 -43.45 -30.23
C ALA A 7 -7.46 -43.26 -31.22
N PRO A 8 -7.69 -42.03 -31.71
CA PRO A 8 -8.81 -41.68 -32.59
C PRO A 8 -8.75 -42.41 -33.94
N GLN A 9 -9.84 -43.08 -34.31
CA GLN A 9 -9.92 -43.92 -35.52
C GLN A 9 -10.39 -43.16 -36.79
N ASN A 10 -11.09 -42.02 -36.65
CA ASN A 10 -11.64 -41.29 -37.80
C ASN A 10 -10.74 -40.09 -38.21
N PRO A 11 -10.50 -39.82 -39.52
CA PRO A 11 -9.77 -38.64 -39.99
C PRO A 11 -10.28 -37.29 -39.45
N LEU A 12 -11.58 -37.15 -39.19
CA LEU A 12 -12.14 -35.95 -38.54
C LEU A 12 -11.65 -35.78 -37.09
N ASP A 13 -11.50 -36.88 -36.34
CA ASP A 13 -10.96 -36.88 -34.97
C ASP A 13 -9.46 -36.59 -34.94
N ARG A 14 -8.72 -36.97 -36.00
CA ARG A 14 -7.30 -36.62 -36.14
C ARG A 14 -7.10 -35.16 -36.50
N LEU A 15 -7.95 -34.59 -37.37
CA LEU A 15 -7.92 -33.18 -37.72
C LEU A 15 -8.34 -32.29 -36.54
N THR A 16 -9.40 -32.67 -35.81
CA THR A 16 -9.78 -31.97 -34.57
C THR A 16 -8.74 -32.16 -33.48
N GLY A 17 -8.17 -33.35 -33.31
CA GLY A 17 -7.08 -33.60 -32.36
C GLY A 17 -5.80 -32.81 -32.68
N ALA A 18 -5.41 -32.72 -33.96
CA ALA A 18 -4.27 -31.92 -34.41
C ALA A 18 -4.55 -30.42 -34.32
N GLY A 19 -5.77 -29.98 -34.65
CA GLY A 19 -6.19 -28.59 -34.49
C GLY A 19 -6.25 -28.15 -33.03
N LEU A 20 -6.75 -29.00 -32.13
CA LEU A 20 -6.74 -28.78 -30.68
C LEU A 20 -5.31 -28.82 -30.13
N ALA A 21 -4.46 -29.75 -30.55
CA ALA A 21 -3.07 -29.81 -30.11
C ALA A 21 -2.25 -28.60 -30.60
N TRP A 22 -2.50 -28.14 -31.83
CA TRP A 22 -1.92 -26.92 -32.36
C TRP A 22 -2.43 -25.67 -31.63
N GLY A 23 -3.74 -25.59 -31.36
CA GLY A 23 -4.36 -24.52 -30.59
C GLY A 23 -3.85 -24.45 -29.14
N VAL A 24 -3.78 -25.58 -28.46
CA VAL A 24 -3.22 -25.72 -27.10
C VAL A 24 -1.72 -25.41 -27.09
N GLY A 25 -0.96 -25.88 -28.10
CA GLY A 25 0.47 -25.60 -28.21
C GLY A 25 0.78 -24.13 -28.51
N THR A 26 -0.06 -23.47 -29.31
CA THR A 26 0.05 -22.04 -29.62
C THR A 26 -0.39 -21.20 -28.43
N TYR A 27 -1.49 -21.56 -27.78
CA TYR A 27 -1.94 -20.93 -26.53
C TYR A 27 -0.90 -21.05 -25.43
N ALA A 28 -0.30 -22.22 -25.21
CA ALA A 28 0.75 -22.40 -24.21
C ALA A 28 1.98 -21.50 -24.48
N ARG A 29 2.33 -21.25 -25.75
CA ARG A 29 3.42 -20.35 -26.13
C ARG A 29 3.06 -18.87 -25.97
N LEU A 30 1.81 -18.50 -26.23
CA LEU A 30 1.35 -17.12 -26.21
C LEU A 30 0.73 -16.69 -24.87
N ALA A 31 0.39 -17.61 -23.98
CA ALA A 31 -0.29 -17.30 -22.72
C ALA A 31 0.56 -16.39 -21.82
N ALA A 32 1.86 -16.64 -21.72
CA ALA A 32 2.78 -15.80 -20.95
C ALA A 32 2.91 -14.36 -21.50
N PRO A 33 3.21 -14.13 -22.80
CA PRO A 33 3.27 -12.77 -23.33
C PRO A 33 1.91 -12.08 -23.34
N ILE A 34 0.80 -12.78 -23.61
CA ILE A 34 -0.55 -12.22 -23.51
C ILE A 34 -0.85 -11.79 -22.07
N GLY A 35 -0.57 -12.66 -21.09
CA GLY A 35 -0.77 -12.34 -19.68
C GLY A 35 0.04 -11.13 -19.24
N ALA A 36 1.34 -11.09 -19.59
CA ALA A 36 2.21 -9.95 -19.31
C ALA A 36 1.70 -8.66 -19.96
N ALA A 37 1.28 -8.69 -21.23
CA ALA A 37 0.76 -7.54 -21.95
C ALA A 37 -0.56 -7.02 -21.35
N ALA A 38 -1.49 -7.92 -21.01
CA ALA A 38 -2.75 -7.55 -20.38
C ALA A 38 -2.55 -6.89 -19.02
N PHE A 39 -1.66 -7.44 -18.18
CA PHE A 39 -1.35 -6.85 -16.89
C PHE A 39 -0.60 -5.53 -17.03
N ALA A 40 0.37 -5.43 -17.95
CA ALA A 40 1.07 -4.18 -18.22
C ALA A 40 0.10 -3.08 -18.69
N LEU A 41 -0.86 -3.42 -19.55
CA LEU A 41 -1.90 -2.49 -19.99
C LEU A 41 -2.77 -2.01 -18.82
N TYR A 42 -3.16 -2.92 -17.92
CA TYR A 42 -3.89 -2.55 -16.70
C TYR A 42 -3.11 -1.58 -15.81
N ILE A 43 -1.82 -1.82 -15.60
CA ILE A 43 -0.93 -0.94 -14.81
C ILE A 43 -0.76 0.41 -15.51
N LEU A 44 -0.51 0.43 -16.83
CA LEU A 44 -0.38 1.67 -17.60
C LEU A 44 -1.67 2.48 -17.60
N PHE A 45 -2.82 1.81 -17.70
CA PHE A 45 -4.12 2.46 -17.60
C PHE A 45 -4.34 3.06 -16.20
N SER A 46 -4.00 2.32 -15.14
CA SER A 46 -4.09 2.81 -13.75
C SER A 46 -3.15 4.01 -13.49
N ALA A 47 -1.94 3.98 -14.07
CA ALA A 47 -1.02 5.11 -14.01
C ALA A 47 -1.55 6.32 -14.79
N PHE A 48 -2.16 6.09 -15.96
CA PHE A 48 -2.78 7.14 -16.74
C PHE A 48 -3.97 7.78 -15.99
N THR A 49 -4.83 6.99 -15.36
CA THR A 49 -5.94 7.51 -14.56
C THR A 49 -5.46 8.25 -13.32
N ALA A 50 -4.38 7.79 -12.66
CA ALA A 50 -3.75 8.51 -11.55
C ALA A 50 -3.25 9.91 -11.97
N TRP A 51 -2.84 10.09 -13.22
CA TRP A 51 -2.40 11.38 -13.75
C TRP A 51 -3.56 12.28 -14.20
N VAL A 52 -4.50 11.72 -14.96
CA VAL A 52 -5.56 12.49 -15.65
C VAL A 52 -6.82 12.66 -14.80
N MET A 53 -7.09 11.73 -13.88
CA MET A 53 -8.25 11.72 -13.00
C MET A 53 -7.81 11.50 -11.53
N PRO A 54 -6.92 12.33 -10.98
CA PRO A 54 -6.47 12.19 -9.59
C PRO A 54 -7.62 12.50 -8.62
N ASP A 55 -7.67 11.75 -7.52
CA ASP A 55 -8.67 11.98 -6.47
C ASP A 55 -8.11 12.98 -5.44
N ALA A 56 -8.69 14.17 -5.45
CA ALA A 56 -8.40 15.19 -4.46
C ALA A 56 -8.86 14.70 -3.08
N ASN A 57 -7.92 14.60 -2.14
CA ASN A 57 -8.17 14.09 -0.80
C ASN A 57 -7.61 15.05 0.25
N TRP A 58 -8.17 15.01 1.46
CA TRP A 58 -7.86 15.98 2.50
C TRP A 58 -6.39 15.94 2.93
N ASP A 59 -5.77 14.75 2.89
CA ASP A 59 -4.37 14.57 3.25
C ASP A 59 -3.39 15.34 2.36
N MET A 60 -3.81 15.80 1.18
CA MET A 60 -3.00 16.71 0.36
C MET A 60 -2.56 17.95 1.13
N LEU A 61 -3.43 18.52 1.96
CA LEU A 61 -3.15 19.73 2.73
C LEU A 61 -1.98 19.51 3.71
N PRO A 62 -2.05 18.59 4.67
CA PRO A 62 -0.94 18.37 5.61
C PRO A 62 0.32 17.80 4.94
N TYR A 63 0.22 16.99 3.87
CA TYR A 63 1.42 16.51 3.17
C TYR A 63 2.18 17.63 2.45
N LEU A 64 1.47 18.57 1.84
CA LEU A 64 2.09 19.74 1.21
C LEU A 64 2.66 20.70 2.25
N ALA A 65 1.98 20.86 3.38
CA ALA A 65 2.51 21.64 4.50
C ALA A 65 3.85 21.05 4.99
N ILE A 66 3.91 19.78 5.39
CA ILE A 66 5.15 19.19 5.91
C ILE A 66 6.31 19.16 4.90
N ALA A 67 6.01 19.17 3.59
CA ALA A 67 7.03 19.21 2.55
C ALA A 67 7.75 20.57 2.47
N GLU A 68 7.15 21.64 2.99
CA GLU A 68 7.66 23.03 2.89
C GLU A 68 7.81 23.73 4.25
N GLU A 69 7.81 22.97 5.35
CA GLU A 69 8.04 23.49 6.70
C GLU A 69 9.41 24.18 6.84
N GLY A 70 10.41 23.74 6.08
CA GLY A 70 11.72 24.40 6.04
C GLY A 70 11.68 25.80 5.41
N THR A 71 10.71 26.06 4.54
CA THR A 71 10.54 27.31 3.80
C THR A 71 9.62 28.28 4.55
N TYR A 72 8.56 27.76 5.18
CA TYR A 72 7.54 28.55 5.89
C TYR A 72 7.50 28.16 7.38
N PRO A 73 8.27 28.85 8.24
CA PRO A 73 8.38 28.49 9.66
C PRO A 73 7.20 28.99 10.52
N ASP A 74 6.39 29.92 10.01
CA ASP A 74 5.22 30.43 10.69
C ASP A 74 3.97 29.60 10.33
N ALA A 75 3.16 29.25 11.33
CA ALA A 75 2.00 28.40 11.15
C ALA A 75 0.96 29.00 10.19
N GLN A 76 0.76 30.31 10.21
CA GLN A 76 -0.17 30.98 9.29
C GLN A 76 0.40 30.98 7.87
N ALA A 77 1.69 31.33 7.70
CA ALA A 77 2.32 31.31 6.38
C ALA A 77 2.31 29.90 5.75
N LEU A 78 2.54 28.86 6.55
CA LEU A 78 2.51 27.48 6.09
C LEU A 78 1.09 27.01 5.73
N HIS A 79 0.11 27.39 6.54
CA HIS A 79 -1.31 27.14 6.27
C HIS A 79 -1.74 27.81 4.96
N ASP A 80 -1.47 29.11 4.82
CA ASP A 80 -1.78 29.88 3.61
C ASP A 80 -1.11 29.24 2.39
N TYR A 81 0.14 28.82 2.50
CA TYR A 81 0.85 28.11 1.44
C TYR A 81 0.12 26.82 1.04
N ALA A 82 -0.16 25.93 2.00
CA ALA A 82 -0.77 24.63 1.73
C ALA A 82 -2.17 24.77 1.10
N TYR A 83 -3.03 25.63 1.68
CA TYR A 83 -4.38 25.84 1.19
C TYR A 83 -4.42 26.53 -0.18
N ASN A 84 -3.60 27.58 -0.39
CA ASN A 84 -3.55 28.24 -1.70
C ASN A 84 -2.95 27.34 -2.79
N THR A 85 -1.97 26.50 -2.44
CA THR A 85 -1.36 25.53 -3.36
C THR A 85 -2.40 24.51 -3.80
N VAL A 86 -3.13 23.88 -2.87
CA VAL A 86 -4.22 22.95 -3.23
C VAL A 86 -5.29 23.67 -4.04
N LYS A 87 -5.74 24.86 -3.61
CA LYS A 87 -6.74 25.67 -4.33
C LYS A 87 -6.37 25.95 -5.78
N SER A 88 -5.08 26.20 -6.05
CA SER A 88 -4.57 26.45 -7.41
C SER A 88 -4.44 25.17 -8.25
N GLY A 89 -4.23 24.01 -7.60
CA GLY A 89 -3.90 22.75 -8.26
C GLY A 89 -5.09 21.80 -8.48
N VAL A 90 -6.25 22.05 -7.86
CA VAL A 90 -7.46 21.21 -7.99
C VAL A 90 -8.66 22.02 -8.50
N SER A 91 -9.75 21.35 -8.87
CA SER A 91 -10.96 22.04 -9.31
C SER A 91 -11.62 22.80 -8.16
N ALA A 92 -12.41 23.84 -8.47
CA ALA A 92 -13.13 24.59 -7.44
C ALA A 92 -14.11 23.71 -6.64
N GLY A 93 -14.69 22.69 -7.28
CA GLY A 93 -15.57 21.72 -6.62
C GLY A 93 -14.80 20.84 -5.64
N ASP A 94 -13.64 20.34 -6.05
CA ASP A 94 -12.77 19.53 -5.19
C ASP A 94 -12.25 20.35 -4.01
N TYR A 95 -11.74 21.56 -4.27
CA TYR A 95 -11.26 22.44 -3.21
C TYR A 95 -12.36 22.73 -2.18
N LYS A 96 -13.59 22.98 -2.65
CA LYS A 96 -14.74 23.15 -1.76
C LYS A 96 -14.98 21.88 -0.94
N ALA A 97 -15.01 20.70 -1.54
CA ALA A 97 -15.20 19.45 -0.80
C ALA A 97 -14.10 19.20 0.26
N LEU A 98 -12.88 19.68 0.02
CA LEU A 98 -11.76 19.56 0.96
C LEU A 98 -11.80 20.58 2.11
N THR A 99 -12.52 21.69 1.97
CA THR A 99 -12.45 22.82 2.92
C THR A 99 -13.79 23.22 3.52
N ASP A 100 -14.90 22.75 2.97
CA ASP A 100 -16.25 23.10 3.40
C ASP A 100 -17.08 21.82 3.63
N ASP A 101 -17.18 21.43 4.90
CA ASP A 101 -18.06 20.36 5.39
C ASP A 101 -19.25 20.92 6.19
N GLY A 102 -19.64 22.18 5.94
CA GLY A 102 -20.78 22.83 6.58
C GLY A 102 -20.50 23.33 8.00
N GLY A 103 -19.27 23.76 8.29
CA GLY A 103 -18.85 24.21 9.62
C GLY A 103 -18.31 23.10 10.51
N GLY A 104 -17.91 21.97 9.93
CA GLY A 104 -17.32 20.84 10.62
C GLY A 104 -15.80 20.96 10.74
N PHE A 105 -15.14 19.80 10.75
CA PHE A 105 -13.69 19.70 10.92
C PHE A 105 -12.92 20.39 9.78
N ARG A 106 -13.34 20.19 8.52
CA ARG A 106 -12.64 20.75 7.37
C ARG A 106 -12.76 22.26 7.31
N SER A 107 -13.96 22.79 7.60
CA SER A 107 -14.19 24.23 7.71
C SER A 107 -13.33 24.85 8.81
N HIS A 108 -13.28 24.23 9.99
CA HIS A 108 -12.44 24.72 11.10
C HIS A 108 -10.96 24.74 10.74
N MET A 109 -10.43 23.66 10.16
CA MET A 109 -9.01 23.62 9.74
C MET A 109 -8.69 24.62 8.65
N ALA A 110 -9.64 24.95 7.77
CA ALA A 110 -9.47 25.97 6.75
C ALA A 110 -9.39 27.40 7.32
N GLU A 111 -9.94 27.62 8.52
CA GLU A 111 -9.99 28.94 9.17
C GLU A 111 -8.94 29.11 10.28
N ASN A 112 -8.47 28.00 10.88
CA ASN A 112 -7.56 28.02 12.02
C ASN A 112 -6.22 27.35 11.72
N ALA A 113 -5.20 28.18 11.44
CA ALA A 113 -3.85 27.74 11.12
C ALA A 113 -3.14 27.04 12.29
N ALA A 114 -3.37 27.45 13.53
CA ALA A 114 -2.72 26.87 14.70
C ALA A 114 -3.18 25.42 14.93
N ASP A 115 -4.49 25.19 14.84
CA ASP A 115 -5.07 23.86 15.01
C ASP A 115 -4.68 22.94 13.84
N PHE A 116 -4.65 23.46 12.61
CA PHE A 116 -4.12 22.72 11.46
C PHE A 116 -2.64 22.32 11.67
N HIS A 117 -1.82 23.25 12.17
CA HIS A 117 -0.41 23.00 12.44
C HIS A 117 -0.20 21.90 13.51
N SER A 118 -1.07 21.83 14.53
CA SER A 118 -1.02 20.80 15.58
C SER A 118 -1.16 19.36 15.01
N LEU A 119 -1.85 19.20 13.87
CA LEU A 119 -2.06 17.90 13.23
C LEU A 119 -0.81 17.39 12.49
N LEU A 120 0.12 18.28 12.13
CA LEU A 120 1.24 17.97 11.23
C LEU A 120 2.16 16.89 11.80
N GLY A 121 2.24 16.73 13.13
CA GLY A 121 3.01 15.65 13.76
C GLY A 121 2.58 14.24 13.33
N MET A 122 1.29 14.04 13.01
CA MET A 122 0.76 12.76 12.48
C MET A 122 1.18 12.48 11.03
N TYR A 123 1.56 13.52 10.28
CA TYR A 123 1.98 13.43 8.88
C TYR A 123 3.50 13.44 8.75
N ARG A 124 4.19 14.25 9.56
CA ARG A 124 5.65 14.41 9.59
C ARG A 124 6.41 13.10 9.82
N ILE A 125 5.79 12.15 10.52
CA ILE A 125 6.35 10.81 10.74
C ILE A 125 6.56 10.02 9.43
N LYS A 126 5.89 10.38 8.33
CA LYS A 126 6.04 9.77 6.98
C LYS A 126 7.20 10.43 6.23
N PHE A 127 8.36 10.44 6.89
CA PHE A 127 9.54 11.24 6.55
C PHE A 127 9.93 11.15 5.07
N LEU A 128 10.15 9.95 4.54
CA LEU A 128 10.64 9.81 3.17
C LEU A 128 9.63 10.31 2.13
N TYR A 129 8.33 10.21 2.42
CA TYR A 129 7.32 10.77 1.51
C TYR A 129 7.39 12.30 1.48
N ALA A 130 7.48 12.93 2.65
CA ALA A 130 7.63 14.39 2.76
C ALA A 130 8.88 14.90 2.03
N GLU A 131 10.04 14.24 2.22
CA GLU A 131 11.30 14.59 1.56
C GLU A 131 11.24 14.46 0.03
N ILE A 132 10.57 13.41 -0.47
CA ILE A 132 10.36 13.24 -1.91
C ILE A 132 9.52 14.40 -2.45
N LEU A 133 8.41 14.75 -1.77
CA LEU A 133 7.55 15.87 -2.19
C LEU A 133 8.29 17.21 -2.15
N SER A 134 9.04 17.49 -1.08
CA SER A 134 9.86 18.70 -0.94
C SER A 134 10.86 18.83 -2.08
N THR A 135 11.62 17.77 -2.35
CA THR A 135 12.62 17.75 -3.43
C THR A 135 12.00 17.96 -4.80
N MET A 136 10.84 17.34 -5.06
CA MET A 136 10.17 17.46 -6.36
C MET A 136 9.52 18.83 -6.54
N SER A 137 9.02 19.45 -5.47
CA SER A 137 8.40 20.78 -5.49
C SER A 137 9.38 21.89 -5.89
N ALA A 138 10.69 21.63 -5.80
CA ALA A 138 11.72 22.54 -6.31
C ALA A 138 11.73 22.68 -7.86
N VAL A 139 11.12 21.75 -8.59
CA VAL A 139 11.18 21.71 -10.08
C VAL A 139 9.82 21.57 -10.77
N MET A 140 8.74 21.33 -10.03
CA MET A 140 7.37 21.25 -10.55
C MET A 140 6.36 21.75 -9.51
N SER A 141 5.09 21.92 -9.89
CA SER A 141 4.10 22.31 -8.89
C SER A 141 3.95 21.21 -7.82
N PRO A 142 3.73 21.56 -6.54
CA PRO A 142 3.65 20.57 -5.47
C PRO A 142 2.51 19.55 -5.66
N VAL A 143 1.39 19.97 -6.24
CA VAL A 143 0.27 19.07 -6.57
C VAL A 143 0.65 18.12 -7.70
N GLU A 144 1.39 18.56 -8.72
CA GLU A 144 1.92 17.68 -9.76
C GLU A 144 2.96 16.70 -9.21
N ALA A 145 3.78 17.13 -8.25
CA ALA A 145 4.72 16.24 -7.56
C ALA A 145 4.00 15.08 -6.88
N MET A 146 2.91 15.35 -6.14
CA MET A 146 2.09 14.29 -5.54
C MET A 146 1.54 13.31 -6.59
N ARG A 147 1.00 13.83 -7.71
CA ARG A 147 0.49 13.00 -8.81
C ARG A 147 1.58 12.13 -9.41
N LEU A 148 2.76 12.71 -9.64
CA LEU A 148 3.89 11.99 -10.22
C LEU A 148 4.39 10.88 -9.28
N VAL A 149 4.40 11.10 -7.97
CA VAL A 149 4.73 10.05 -6.99
C VAL A 149 3.70 8.91 -7.05
N SER A 150 2.40 9.21 -7.15
CA SER A 150 1.37 8.17 -7.32
C SER A 150 1.56 7.38 -8.61
N VAL A 151 1.80 8.05 -9.75
CA VAL A 151 2.10 7.40 -11.04
C VAL A 151 3.33 6.51 -10.95
N PHE A 152 4.43 7.04 -10.40
CA PHE A 152 5.67 6.29 -10.20
C PHE A 152 5.43 5.04 -9.35
N SER A 153 4.65 5.17 -8.29
CA SER A 153 4.31 4.07 -7.38
C SER A 153 3.54 2.95 -8.08
N VAL A 154 2.56 3.31 -8.92
CA VAL A 154 1.80 2.34 -9.74
C VAL A 154 2.72 1.59 -10.70
N LEU A 155 3.57 2.31 -11.43
CA LEU A 155 4.51 1.73 -12.38
C LEU A 155 5.54 0.83 -11.69
N LEU A 156 6.08 1.27 -10.55
CA LEU A 156 7.03 0.50 -9.75
C LEU A 156 6.38 -0.79 -9.22
N PHE A 157 5.18 -0.70 -8.66
CA PHE A 157 4.43 -1.86 -8.18
C PHE A 157 4.20 -2.87 -9.32
N GLY A 158 3.69 -2.41 -10.45
CA GLY A 158 3.41 -3.26 -11.61
C GLY A 158 4.66 -3.90 -12.20
N ALA A 159 5.77 -3.16 -12.29
CA ALA A 159 7.05 -3.70 -12.74
C ALA A 159 7.56 -4.81 -11.81
N ILE A 160 7.50 -4.61 -10.49
CA ILE A 160 7.90 -5.62 -9.50
C ILE A 160 6.99 -6.84 -9.59
N ALA A 161 5.68 -6.66 -9.69
CA ALA A 161 4.73 -7.76 -9.83
C ALA A 161 5.00 -8.59 -11.10
N LEU A 162 5.27 -7.96 -12.24
CA LEU A 162 5.65 -8.66 -13.47
C LEU A 162 6.99 -9.38 -13.35
N MET A 163 7.99 -8.76 -12.71
CA MET A 163 9.28 -9.40 -12.44
C MET A 163 9.12 -10.65 -11.58
N TRP A 164 8.28 -10.58 -10.55
CA TRP A 164 8.01 -11.70 -9.66
C TRP A 164 7.25 -12.81 -10.39
N LEU A 165 6.17 -12.49 -11.12
CA LEU A 165 5.45 -13.48 -11.92
C LEU A 165 6.35 -14.14 -12.96
N ARG A 166 7.27 -13.40 -13.57
CA ARG A 166 8.28 -13.94 -14.49
C ARG A 166 9.24 -14.88 -13.77
N SER A 167 9.71 -14.56 -12.56
CA SER A 167 10.64 -15.42 -11.82
C SER A 167 10.04 -16.77 -11.46
N GLU A 168 8.72 -16.81 -11.27
CA GLU A 168 7.96 -18.03 -10.95
C GLU A 168 7.39 -18.74 -12.20
N GLY A 169 7.68 -18.25 -13.41
CA GLY A 169 7.11 -18.81 -14.65
C GLY A 169 5.59 -18.67 -14.76
N ALA A 170 5.00 -17.74 -14.00
CA ALA A 170 3.56 -17.57 -13.81
C ALA A 170 2.97 -16.39 -14.59
N LEU A 171 3.66 -15.87 -15.62
CA LEU A 171 3.19 -14.72 -16.41
C LEU A 171 1.82 -14.94 -17.07
N ALA A 172 1.47 -16.19 -17.39
CA ALA A 172 0.14 -16.52 -17.90
C ALA A 172 -0.99 -16.21 -16.89
N LEU A 173 -0.67 -16.16 -15.58
CA LEU A 173 -1.60 -15.83 -14.50
C LEU A 173 -1.63 -14.34 -14.17
N ALA A 174 -0.84 -13.49 -14.85
CA ALA A 174 -0.83 -12.06 -14.61
C ALA A 174 -2.23 -11.39 -14.70
N PRO A 175 -3.15 -11.79 -15.60
CA PRO A 175 -4.51 -11.26 -15.60
C PRO A 175 -5.29 -11.57 -14.31
N VAL A 176 -5.02 -12.71 -13.66
CA VAL A 176 -5.62 -13.05 -12.36
C VAL A 176 -5.10 -12.11 -11.27
N VAL A 177 -3.81 -11.78 -11.29
CA VAL A 177 -3.25 -10.76 -10.39
C VAL A 177 -3.90 -9.40 -10.65
N GLY A 178 -4.10 -9.02 -11.92
CA GLY A 178 -4.84 -7.81 -12.27
C GLY A 178 -6.26 -7.79 -11.71
N ALA A 179 -6.99 -8.91 -11.80
CA ALA A 179 -8.33 -9.04 -11.22
C ALA A 179 -8.31 -8.91 -9.69
N VAL A 180 -7.32 -9.50 -9.02
CA VAL A 180 -7.15 -9.34 -7.56
C VAL A 180 -6.86 -7.88 -7.19
N LEU A 181 -6.04 -7.16 -7.97
CA LEU A 181 -5.77 -5.74 -7.74
C LEU A 181 -7.02 -4.88 -7.94
N ILE A 182 -7.85 -5.17 -8.94
CA ILE A 182 -9.15 -4.52 -9.12
C ILE A 182 -10.03 -4.75 -7.90
N MET A 183 -10.13 -6.00 -7.43
CA MET A 183 -10.89 -6.32 -6.23
C MET A 183 -10.33 -5.69 -4.96
N ALA A 184 -9.04 -5.37 -4.91
CA ALA A 184 -8.37 -4.74 -3.79
C ALA A 184 -8.36 -3.20 -3.88
N ASP A 185 -9.20 -2.61 -4.75
CA ASP A 185 -9.35 -1.16 -4.94
C ASP A 185 -8.05 -0.45 -5.35
N PHE A 186 -7.16 -1.16 -6.06
CA PHE A 186 -5.87 -0.61 -6.51
C PHE A 186 -6.01 0.63 -7.37
N GLY A 187 -7.11 0.74 -8.13
CA GLY A 187 -7.40 1.91 -8.97
C GLY A 187 -7.70 3.18 -8.15
N ASP A 188 -8.38 3.05 -7.01
CA ASP A 188 -8.65 4.19 -6.12
C ASP A 188 -7.40 4.57 -5.34
N ALA A 189 -6.65 3.57 -4.86
CA ALA A 189 -5.34 3.80 -4.26
C ALA A 189 -4.37 4.49 -5.23
N ALA A 190 -4.47 4.21 -6.54
CA ALA A 190 -3.67 4.86 -7.59
C ALA A 190 -3.98 6.33 -7.76
N ARG A 191 -5.26 6.71 -7.62
CA ARG A 191 -5.73 8.09 -7.80
C ARG A 191 -5.60 8.90 -6.52
N ALA A 192 -5.51 8.25 -5.36
CA ALA A 192 -5.26 8.90 -4.08
C ALA A 192 -3.79 9.37 -3.95
N SER A 193 -3.61 10.69 -3.79
CA SER A 193 -2.31 11.32 -3.52
C SER A 193 -1.80 11.06 -2.10
N THR A 194 -1.51 9.79 -1.79
CA THR A 194 -1.07 9.32 -0.46
C THR A 194 0.19 8.46 -0.56
N PRO A 195 0.94 8.25 0.53
CA PRO A 195 2.13 7.40 0.54
C PRO A 195 1.86 5.89 0.39
N ASP A 196 0.59 5.46 0.33
CA ASP A 196 0.20 4.05 0.44
C ASP A 196 0.71 3.15 -0.68
N LEU A 197 0.61 3.61 -1.94
CA LEU A 197 1.10 2.81 -3.05
C LEU A 197 2.62 2.80 -3.15
N LEU A 198 3.29 3.91 -2.83
CA LEU A 198 4.76 3.94 -2.80
C LEU A 198 5.29 2.93 -1.79
N THR A 199 4.68 2.95 -0.61
CA THR A 199 4.91 1.98 0.46
C THR A 199 4.68 0.55 -0.01
N SER A 200 3.54 0.30 -0.65
CA SER A 200 3.16 -1.04 -1.12
C SER A 200 4.12 -1.56 -2.19
N ALA A 201 4.59 -0.69 -3.08
CA ALA A 201 5.57 -1.03 -4.11
C ALA A 201 6.94 -1.38 -3.51
N LEU A 202 7.43 -0.57 -2.56
CA LEU A 202 8.68 -0.83 -1.84
C LEU A 202 8.60 -2.11 -1.01
N LEU A 203 7.47 -2.32 -0.32
CA LEU A 203 7.21 -3.53 0.44
C LEU A 203 7.22 -4.75 -0.49
N LEU A 204 6.44 -4.73 -1.59
CA LEU A 204 6.43 -5.81 -2.58
C LEU A 204 7.83 -6.13 -3.11
N GLY A 205 8.63 -5.10 -3.40
CA GLY A 205 10.02 -5.26 -3.83
C GLY A 205 10.91 -5.91 -2.76
N GLY A 206 10.77 -5.50 -1.50
CA GLY A 206 11.50 -6.08 -0.37
C GLY A 206 11.14 -7.55 -0.11
N LEU A 207 9.85 -7.88 -0.24
CA LEU A 207 9.35 -9.25 -0.12
C LEU A 207 9.79 -10.13 -1.29
N TYR A 208 9.76 -9.61 -2.51
CA TYR A 208 10.33 -10.28 -3.68
C TYR A 208 11.83 -10.55 -3.48
N ALA A 209 12.61 -9.54 -3.09
CA ALA A 209 14.02 -9.68 -2.79
C ALA A 209 14.28 -10.74 -1.70
N TYR A 210 13.43 -10.80 -0.69
CA TYR A 210 13.50 -11.80 0.39
C TYR A 210 13.32 -13.22 -0.15
N VAL A 211 12.29 -13.46 -0.97
CA VAL A 211 12.06 -14.77 -1.59
C VAL A 211 13.24 -15.17 -2.48
N ARG A 212 13.85 -14.20 -3.18
CA ARG A 212 15.05 -14.41 -4.02
C ARG A 212 16.36 -14.51 -3.25
N GLY A 213 16.38 -14.39 -1.91
CA GLY A 213 17.60 -14.47 -1.11
C GLY A 213 18.53 -13.25 -1.23
N ARG A 214 18.02 -12.10 -1.68
CA ARG A 214 18.78 -10.86 -1.87
C ARG A 214 18.76 -10.02 -0.60
N GLU A 215 19.50 -10.46 0.42
CA GLU A 215 19.43 -9.90 1.78
C GLU A 215 19.67 -8.38 1.85
N VAL A 216 20.63 -7.82 1.09
CA VAL A 216 20.88 -6.36 1.07
C VAL A 216 19.68 -5.60 0.49
N ALA A 217 19.14 -6.06 -0.63
CA ALA A 217 17.97 -5.44 -1.25
C ALA A 217 16.73 -5.56 -0.35
N THR A 218 16.55 -6.71 0.34
CA THR A 218 15.50 -6.88 1.35
C THR A 218 15.63 -5.85 2.46
N ALA A 219 16.81 -5.67 3.05
CA ALA A 219 17.01 -4.71 4.14
C ALA A 219 16.67 -3.29 3.69
N ILE A 220 17.21 -2.86 2.56
CA ILE A 220 17.00 -1.51 2.03
C ILE A 220 15.52 -1.26 1.71
N LEU A 221 14.89 -2.15 0.93
CA LEU A 221 13.51 -1.92 0.48
C LEU A 221 12.50 -1.98 1.63
N LEU A 222 12.67 -2.88 2.60
CA LEU A 222 11.80 -2.93 3.78
C LEU A 222 12.01 -1.70 4.68
N PHE A 223 13.25 -1.24 4.84
CA PHE A 223 13.54 -0.01 5.57
C PHE A 223 12.93 1.22 4.88
N LEU A 224 13.07 1.34 3.56
CA LEU A 224 12.46 2.42 2.78
C LEU A 224 10.92 2.37 2.86
N ALA A 225 10.29 1.19 2.77
CA ALA A 225 8.84 1.06 2.94
C ALA A 225 8.37 1.56 4.32
N PHE A 226 9.18 1.34 5.37
CA PHE A 226 8.95 1.89 6.70
C PHE A 226 9.16 3.41 6.75
N MET A 227 10.19 3.95 6.08
CA MET A 227 10.42 5.40 6.01
C MET A 227 9.28 6.15 5.29
N VAL A 228 8.61 5.51 4.33
CA VAL A 228 7.43 6.07 3.66
C VAL A 228 6.20 5.98 4.58
N ARG A 229 6.00 4.83 5.25
CA ARG A 229 4.90 4.62 6.20
C ARG A 229 5.37 3.85 7.46
N PRO A 230 5.52 4.55 8.60
CA PRO A 230 6.11 3.97 9.80
C PRO A 230 5.20 2.95 10.49
N ASP A 231 3.89 2.97 10.23
CA ASP A 231 2.94 1.97 10.71
C ASP A 231 3.26 0.55 10.21
N ASN A 232 4.05 0.41 9.14
CA ASN A 232 4.54 -0.90 8.68
C ASN A 232 5.51 -1.58 9.64
N ILE A 233 5.99 -0.89 10.67
CA ILE A 233 6.78 -1.51 11.73
C ILE A 233 6.05 -2.70 12.36
N VAL A 234 4.71 -2.67 12.39
CA VAL A 234 3.87 -3.78 12.88
C VAL A 234 4.07 -5.03 12.01
N PHE A 235 3.98 -4.90 10.68
CA PHE A 235 4.24 -6.00 9.77
C PHE A 235 5.70 -6.48 9.91
N LEU A 236 6.67 -5.56 9.94
CA LEU A 236 8.09 -5.92 10.06
C LEU A 236 8.39 -6.67 11.36
N ALA A 237 7.75 -6.28 12.47
CA ALA A 237 7.87 -6.96 13.76
C ALA A 237 7.30 -8.39 13.70
N VAL A 238 6.08 -8.56 13.18
CA VAL A 238 5.47 -9.88 12.97
C VAL A 238 6.36 -10.75 12.09
N PHE A 239 6.86 -10.19 10.99
CA PHE A 239 7.73 -10.91 10.08
C PHE A 239 9.05 -11.33 10.75
N ALA A 240 9.69 -10.43 11.49
CA ALA A 240 10.92 -10.74 12.24
C ALA A 240 10.69 -11.82 13.30
N VAL A 241 9.60 -11.74 14.07
CA VAL A 241 9.24 -12.77 15.06
C VAL A 241 9.06 -14.14 14.41
N LEU A 242 8.37 -14.21 13.27
CA LEU A 242 8.19 -15.48 12.55
C LEU A 242 9.52 -16.01 12.01
N LEU A 243 10.39 -15.15 11.46
CA LEU A 243 11.72 -15.57 11.00
C LEU A 243 12.54 -16.19 12.15
N VAL A 244 12.51 -15.57 13.33
CA VAL A 244 13.22 -16.08 14.52
C VAL A 244 12.58 -17.37 15.03
N ALA A 245 11.25 -17.40 15.20
CA ALA A 245 10.51 -18.55 15.71
C ALA A 245 10.70 -19.79 14.82
N PHE A 246 10.68 -19.59 13.51
CA PHE A 246 10.93 -20.65 12.53
C PHE A 246 12.41 -20.79 12.17
N ARG A 247 13.36 -20.15 12.88
CA ARG A 247 14.81 -20.26 12.66
C ARG A 247 15.24 -20.07 11.18
N GLN A 248 14.55 -19.19 10.47
CA GLN A 248 14.83 -18.89 9.07
C GLN A 248 15.93 -17.84 8.98
N ARG A 249 17.07 -18.21 8.38
CA ARG A 249 18.19 -17.28 8.16
C ARG A 249 17.85 -16.29 7.05
N ALA A 250 17.42 -15.09 7.44
CA ALA A 250 17.11 -13.97 6.56
C ALA A 250 17.60 -12.66 7.20
N TRP A 251 18.91 -12.48 7.21
CA TRP A 251 19.58 -11.35 7.85
C TRP A 251 19.14 -10.00 7.28
N GLY A 252 18.78 -9.94 6.01
CA GLY A 252 18.27 -8.74 5.37
C GLY A 252 16.96 -8.26 5.99
N ALA A 253 16.00 -9.17 6.18
CA ALA A 253 14.73 -8.83 6.79
C ALA A 253 14.89 -8.43 8.27
N LEU A 254 15.76 -9.13 9.02
CA LEU A 254 16.06 -8.79 10.41
C LEU A 254 16.80 -7.45 10.55
N ALA A 255 17.76 -7.17 9.66
CA ALA A 255 18.47 -5.90 9.62
C ALA A 255 17.54 -4.74 9.24
N GLY A 256 16.67 -4.95 8.25
CA GLY A 256 15.63 -4.00 7.88
C GLY A 256 14.71 -3.68 9.05
N PHE A 257 14.21 -4.70 9.76
CA PHE A 257 13.42 -4.51 10.98
C PHE A 257 14.20 -3.76 12.07
N ALA A 258 15.44 -4.15 12.37
CA ALA A 258 16.24 -3.50 13.39
C ALA A 258 16.50 -2.02 13.07
N ALA A 259 16.84 -1.71 11.81
CA ALA A 259 17.01 -0.33 11.35
C ALA A 259 15.71 0.47 11.47
N SER A 260 14.58 -0.10 11.03
CA SER A 260 13.26 0.52 11.15
C SER A 260 12.87 0.76 12.61
N PHE A 261 13.15 -0.19 13.51
CA PHE A 261 12.84 -0.07 14.93
C PHE A 261 13.65 1.05 15.61
N VAL A 262 14.94 1.17 15.30
CA VAL A 262 15.78 2.27 15.80
C VAL A 262 15.29 3.61 15.24
N ALA A 263 15.05 3.67 13.93
CA ALA A 263 14.63 4.90 13.27
C ALA A 263 13.20 5.33 13.70
N TYR A 264 12.34 4.39 14.08
CA TYR A 264 11.01 4.69 14.61
C TYR A 264 11.04 5.63 15.80
N PHE A 265 11.91 5.40 16.78
CA PHE A 265 12.00 6.29 17.95
C PHE A 265 12.58 7.65 17.58
N ALA A 266 13.61 7.67 16.74
CA ALA A 266 14.24 8.92 16.28
C ALA A 266 13.24 9.79 15.51
N ILE A 267 12.53 9.21 14.54
CA ILE A 267 11.55 9.93 13.71
C ILE A 267 10.33 10.31 14.52
N SER A 268 9.80 9.44 15.38
CA SER A 268 8.62 9.78 16.19
C SER A 268 8.90 10.97 17.12
N HIS A 269 10.10 11.02 17.70
CA HIS A 269 10.53 12.12 18.55
C HIS A 269 10.73 13.42 17.74
N TRP A 270 11.48 13.36 16.64
CA TRP A 270 11.70 14.50 15.75
C TRP A 270 10.38 15.02 15.16
N ALA A 271 9.46 14.11 14.82
CA ALA A 271 8.18 14.46 14.22
C ALA A 271 7.22 15.12 15.21
N HIS A 272 7.53 15.15 16.51
CA HIS A 272 6.59 15.50 17.59
C HIS A 272 5.27 14.72 17.47
N HIS A 273 5.36 13.42 17.17
CA HIS A 273 4.17 12.60 16.97
C HIS A 273 3.37 12.50 18.29
N PRO A 274 2.05 12.77 18.30
CA PRO A 274 1.24 12.82 19.52
C PRO A 274 1.11 11.45 20.22
N GLY A 275 1.49 10.38 19.53
CA GLY A 275 1.36 8.99 19.99
C GLY A 275 0.22 8.28 19.26
N TRP A 276 0.26 6.95 19.27
CA TRP A 276 -0.69 6.15 18.50
C TRP A 276 -2.08 6.10 19.12
N TRP A 277 -2.22 6.26 20.44
CA TRP A 277 -3.52 6.31 21.08
C TRP A 277 -4.29 7.61 20.75
N PRO A 278 -3.71 8.82 20.88
CA PRO A 278 -4.35 10.04 20.38
C PRO A 278 -4.66 9.99 18.88
N HIS A 279 -3.77 9.40 18.07
CA HIS A 279 -3.98 9.23 16.63
C HIS A 279 -5.16 8.29 16.34
N LEU A 280 -5.26 7.14 17.02
CA LEU A 280 -6.40 6.21 16.89
C LEU A 280 -7.69 6.88 17.34
N TRP A 281 -7.65 7.66 18.43
CA TRP A 281 -8.81 8.43 18.91
C TRP A 281 -9.31 9.40 17.84
N PHE A 282 -8.41 10.22 17.31
CA PHE A 282 -8.70 11.18 16.24
C PHE A 282 -9.34 10.50 15.01
N SER A 283 -8.81 9.36 14.59
CA SER A 283 -9.23 8.68 13.36
C SER A 283 -10.50 7.83 13.50
N SER A 284 -10.76 7.27 14.70
CA SER A 284 -11.77 6.21 14.87
C SER A 284 -12.82 6.48 15.94
N ILE A 285 -12.60 7.46 16.82
CA ILE A 285 -13.52 7.79 17.92
C ILE A 285 -14.13 9.16 17.67
N GLU A 286 -13.31 10.20 17.64
CA GLU A 286 -13.76 11.59 17.51
C GLU A 286 -12.64 12.45 16.94
N GLN A 287 -12.95 13.23 15.90
CA GLN A 287 -12.02 14.20 15.34
C GLN A 287 -11.85 15.36 16.31
N HIS A 288 -10.65 15.48 16.86
CA HIS A 288 -10.29 16.58 17.75
C HIS A 288 -9.60 17.69 16.95
N TYR A 289 -9.92 18.96 17.23
CA TYR A 289 -9.41 20.07 16.44
C TYR A 289 -7.92 20.37 16.70
N ASN A 290 -7.49 20.30 17.96
CA ASN A 290 -6.12 20.64 18.34
C ASN A 290 -5.44 19.43 19.00
N MET A 291 -4.33 18.95 18.44
CA MET A 291 -3.61 17.80 18.97
C MET A 291 -2.54 18.13 20.01
N ASP A 292 -2.26 19.42 20.24
CA ASP A 292 -1.26 19.86 21.21
C ASP A 292 -1.71 19.51 22.64
N GLY A 293 -0.93 18.66 23.32
CA GLY A 293 -1.26 18.16 24.65
C GLY A 293 -2.50 17.26 24.68
N PHE A 294 -3.00 16.80 23.53
CA PHE A 294 -4.15 15.90 23.47
C PHE A 294 -3.75 14.49 23.91
N GLU A 295 -3.96 14.21 25.19
CA GLU A 295 -3.62 12.94 25.84
C GLU A 295 -4.88 12.30 26.47
N PRO A 296 -5.83 11.78 25.67
CA PRO A 296 -7.01 11.12 26.21
C PRO A 296 -6.59 9.91 27.06
N PRO A 297 -7.20 9.70 28.24
CA PRO A 297 -6.88 8.54 29.07
C PRO A 297 -7.22 7.25 28.31
N PHE A 298 -6.35 6.25 28.42
CA PHE A 298 -6.58 4.98 27.77
C PHE A 298 -7.88 4.34 28.29
N SER A 299 -8.75 3.93 27.37
CA SER A 299 -10.02 3.29 27.67
C SER A 299 -10.18 2.03 26.84
N ILE A 300 -10.15 0.87 27.51
CA ILE A 300 -10.39 -0.43 26.88
C ILE A 300 -11.76 -0.44 26.19
N VAL A 301 -12.77 0.16 26.82
CA VAL A 301 -14.13 0.23 26.25
C VAL A 301 -14.15 1.06 24.97
N ALA A 302 -13.47 2.22 24.96
CA ALA A 302 -13.39 3.06 23.77
C ALA A 302 -12.62 2.37 22.65
N TYR A 303 -11.50 1.71 22.98
CA TYR A 303 -10.72 0.92 22.03
C TYR A 303 -11.52 -0.24 21.43
N LEU A 304 -12.22 -1.04 22.26
CA LEU A 304 -13.04 -2.15 21.77
C LEU A 304 -14.22 -1.66 20.91
N ARG A 305 -14.80 -0.50 21.24
CA ARG A 305 -15.85 0.12 20.42
C ARG A 305 -15.29 0.58 19.07
N ALA A 306 -14.15 1.28 19.07
CA ALA A 306 -13.47 1.71 17.85
C ALA A 306 -13.13 0.49 16.98
N PHE A 307 -12.56 -0.55 17.57
CA PHE A 307 -12.25 -1.81 16.89
C PHE A 307 -13.50 -2.47 16.28
N ALA A 308 -14.61 -2.56 17.03
CA ALA A 308 -15.86 -3.13 16.52
C ALA A 308 -16.43 -2.32 15.35
N THR A 309 -16.42 -0.98 15.43
CA THR A 309 -16.84 -0.11 14.33
C THR A 309 -15.94 -0.27 13.11
N SER A 310 -14.62 -0.32 13.31
CA SER A 310 -13.65 -0.57 12.24
C SER A 310 -13.82 -1.94 11.62
N LEU A 311 -14.18 -2.97 12.40
CA LEU A 311 -14.43 -4.32 11.89
C LEU A 311 -15.69 -4.38 11.04
N LEU A 312 -16.76 -3.73 11.49
CA LEU A 312 -17.98 -3.59 10.70
C LEU A 312 -17.67 -2.90 9.37
N ARG A 313 -16.96 -1.75 9.41
CA ARG A 313 -16.51 -1.03 8.22
C ARG A 313 -15.63 -1.89 7.32
N ALA A 314 -14.70 -2.65 7.89
CA ALA A 314 -13.78 -3.50 7.14
C ALA A 314 -14.50 -4.64 6.40
N VAL A 315 -15.57 -5.19 6.98
CA VAL A 315 -16.36 -6.25 6.35
C VAL A 315 -17.39 -5.69 5.36
N SER A 316 -17.95 -4.52 5.63
CA SER A 316 -19.05 -3.97 4.83
C SER A 316 -18.59 -3.05 3.69
N LEU A 317 -17.49 -2.32 3.87
CA LEU A 317 -17.04 -1.28 2.95
C LEU A 317 -15.64 -1.52 2.36
N ASN A 318 -14.82 -2.39 2.97
CA ASN A 318 -13.46 -2.64 2.50
C ASN A 318 -13.33 -4.04 1.89
N SER A 319 -12.46 -4.16 0.90
CA SER A 319 -12.21 -5.40 0.17
C SER A 319 -11.11 -6.30 0.78
N TRP A 320 -10.23 -5.73 1.62
CA TRP A 320 -9.03 -6.43 2.11
C TRP A 320 -9.34 -7.69 2.93
N VAL A 321 -10.46 -7.72 3.65
CA VAL A 321 -10.90 -8.91 4.42
C VAL A 321 -11.22 -10.04 3.45
N GLY A 322 -11.98 -9.76 2.40
CA GLY A 322 -12.33 -10.72 1.36
C GLY A 322 -11.09 -11.27 0.64
N VAL A 323 -10.16 -10.37 0.27
CA VAL A 323 -8.87 -10.76 -0.34
C VAL A 323 -8.07 -11.68 0.60
N SER A 324 -8.02 -11.36 1.90
CA SER A 324 -7.31 -12.18 2.89
C SER A 324 -7.92 -13.57 3.05
N VAL A 325 -9.25 -13.66 3.08
CA VAL A 325 -9.98 -14.94 3.15
C VAL A 325 -9.74 -15.76 1.88
N LEU A 326 -9.80 -15.15 0.70
CA LEU A 326 -9.50 -15.83 -0.57
C LEU A 326 -8.06 -16.34 -0.63
N ALA A 327 -7.10 -15.55 -0.15
CA ALA A 327 -5.70 -15.96 -0.08
C ALA A 327 -5.51 -17.19 0.83
N LEU A 328 -6.12 -17.17 2.02
CA LEU A 328 -6.08 -18.31 2.96
C LEU A 328 -6.78 -19.56 2.41
N ALA A 329 -7.95 -19.40 1.80
CA ALA A 329 -8.68 -20.50 1.19
C ALA A 329 -7.91 -21.10 0.00
N GLY A 330 -7.31 -20.25 -0.84
CA GLY A 330 -6.45 -20.66 -1.95
C GLY A 330 -5.22 -21.43 -1.48
N TRP A 331 -4.57 -20.96 -0.41
CA TRP A 331 -3.44 -21.67 0.20
C TRP A 331 -3.85 -23.04 0.75
N PHE A 332 -4.97 -23.11 1.49
CA PHE A 332 -5.50 -24.37 2.01
C PHE A 332 -5.82 -25.36 0.88
N ALA A 333 -6.50 -24.90 -0.18
CA ALA A 333 -6.83 -25.73 -1.34
C ALA A 333 -5.56 -26.23 -2.06
N ALA A 334 -4.55 -25.36 -2.23
CA ALA A 334 -3.28 -25.72 -2.85
C ALA A 334 -2.54 -26.81 -2.03
N ASP A 335 -2.44 -26.67 -0.71
CA ASP A 335 -1.82 -27.68 0.16
C ASP A 335 -2.57 -29.02 0.10
N ARG A 336 -3.91 -29.00 0.10
CA ARG A 336 -4.73 -30.21 -0.09
C ARG A 336 -4.55 -30.88 -1.44
N ALA A 337 -4.22 -30.11 -2.47
CA ALA A 337 -3.88 -30.61 -3.79
C ALA A 337 -2.40 -31.05 -3.92
N GLY A 338 -1.61 -30.96 -2.84
CA GLY A 338 -0.20 -31.35 -2.81
C GLY A 338 0.79 -30.26 -3.23
N PHE A 339 0.32 -29.03 -3.46
CA PHE A 339 1.18 -27.88 -3.77
C PHE A 339 1.56 -27.15 -2.47
N ARG A 340 2.80 -27.38 -2.02
CA ARG A 340 3.34 -26.76 -0.81
C ARG A 340 4.23 -25.59 -1.15
N LEU A 341 4.05 -24.49 -0.42
CA LEU A 341 4.99 -23.38 -0.43
C LEU A 341 6.32 -23.84 0.16
N ASP A 342 7.43 -23.34 -0.39
CA ASP A 342 8.72 -23.47 0.26
C ASP A 342 8.71 -22.73 1.61
N ARG A 343 9.70 -23.01 2.45
CA ARG A 343 9.76 -22.45 3.80
C ARG A 343 9.78 -20.92 3.84
N ARG A 344 10.52 -20.26 2.93
CA ARG A 344 10.59 -18.79 2.88
C ARG A 344 9.23 -18.23 2.46
N ALA A 345 8.65 -18.78 1.39
CA ALA A 345 7.34 -18.37 0.91
C ALA A 345 6.22 -18.62 1.94
N GLY A 346 6.26 -19.74 2.66
CA GLY A 346 5.30 -20.06 3.72
C GLY A 346 5.38 -19.12 4.92
N ILE A 347 6.59 -18.79 5.39
CA ILE A 347 6.78 -17.81 6.48
C ILE A 347 6.32 -16.43 6.03
N LEU A 348 6.66 -16.02 4.80
CA LEU A 348 6.22 -14.75 4.23
C LEU A 348 4.69 -14.67 4.14
N PHE A 349 4.04 -15.72 3.64
CA PHE A 349 2.59 -15.77 3.54
C PHE A 349 1.92 -15.65 4.91
N ALA A 350 2.42 -16.38 5.91
CA ALA A 350 1.96 -16.25 7.29
C ALA A 350 2.18 -14.84 7.84
N ALA A 351 3.32 -14.21 7.54
CA ALA A 351 3.62 -12.85 7.97
C ALA A 351 2.68 -11.81 7.33
N LEU A 352 2.30 -11.99 6.06
CA LEU A 352 1.34 -11.10 5.39
C LEU A 352 -0.05 -11.17 6.04
N VAL A 353 -0.55 -12.38 6.29
CA VAL A 353 -1.86 -12.57 6.93
C VAL A 353 -1.86 -12.05 8.36
N LEU A 354 -0.89 -12.50 9.18
CA LEU A 354 -0.80 -12.09 10.58
C LEU A 354 -0.45 -10.61 10.73
N GLY A 355 0.35 -10.06 9.82
CA GLY A 355 0.72 -8.65 9.79
C GLY A 355 -0.47 -7.76 9.45
N ALA A 356 -1.32 -8.15 8.49
CA ALA A 356 -2.56 -7.43 8.20
C ALA A 356 -3.51 -7.41 9.41
N LEU A 357 -3.69 -8.57 10.07
CA LEU A 357 -4.52 -8.67 11.29
C LEU A 357 -3.94 -7.86 12.47
N ALA A 358 -2.62 -7.93 12.68
CA ALA A 358 -1.94 -7.18 13.72
C ALA A 358 -2.04 -5.67 13.46
N LYS A 359 -1.82 -5.24 12.22
CA LYS A 359 -1.96 -3.84 11.80
C LYS A 359 -3.38 -3.34 12.07
N PHE A 360 -4.39 -4.09 11.64
CA PHE A 360 -5.81 -3.78 11.86
C PHE A 360 -6.22 -3.75 13.35
N THR A 361 -5.51 -4.49 14.21
CA THR A 361 -5.77 -4.45 15.64
C THR A 361 -5.17 -3.19 16.25
N VAL A 362 -4.00 -2.76 15.79
CA VAL A 362 -3.27 -1.63 16.39
C VAL A 362 -3.69 -0.28 15.80
N PHE A 363 -4.12 -0.25 14.54
CA PHE A 363 -4.52 0.92 13.75
C PHE A 363 -5.87 0.67 13.08
#